data_AF-A0A7C2BH73-F1
#
_entry.id   AF-A0A7C2BH73-F1
#
_cell.length_a   1.000
_cell.length_b   1.000
_cell.length_c   1.000
_cell.angle_alpha   90.00
_cell.angle_beta   90.00
_cell.angle_gamma   90.00
#
_symmetry.space_group_name_H-M   'P 1'
#
loop_
_entity.id
_entity.type
_entity.pdbx_description
1 polymer ?
#
loop_
_entity_poly.entity_id
_entity_poly.type
_entity_poly.pdbx_seq_one_letter_code
_entity_poly.pdbx_strand_id
1 'polypeptide(L)'
;MAEAVRYWDPVPYAGFRRLLSGLDPAARPASVVVRPAGDGRVGVLPGSFNPLTAAHALLAQAPLDRGLVDGVYFLLAVRTVDKEAPEGLTLPDRVWILDEYCRGRPGLGIVLTNRGLYVEEAEALRAGPVPPEKELWFLVGFDKIVQIFDPRYYADREAALRRLFTLSRFYVAPRSGRTGADLAEFLARPENRSFAPYVQYLPLPPEYHDPHLSASAVRQACAAGSVPPGAVPVEVRRFIEATGAFRPPRPTPDGDVVDLYGLRVGLLELIAAGDPPYPPAGTVFRVWEGLTAADPSGRRARELLRAGDLAGLFGLFGVELPPDGQEQSQGGPGEGPPV
;
A
#
# COMPACT_ATOMS: atom_id res chain seq x y z
N MET A 1 -23.41 -3.01 -8.04
CA MET A 1 -22.89 -4.39 -8.19
C MET A 1 -21.66 -4.44 -9.09
N ALA A 2 -21.71 -3.97 -10.35
CA ALA A 2 -20.56 -3.99 -11.27
C ALA A 2 -19.29 -3.30 -10.74
N GLU A 3 -19.42 -2.17 -10.03
CA GLU A 3 -18.25 -1.46 -9.47
C GLU A 3 -17.55 -2.22 -8.34
N ALA A 4 -18.30 -2.98 -7.53
CA ALA A 4 -17.73 -3.75 -6.42
C ALA A 4 -16.95 -4.98 -6.93
N VAL A 5 -17.47 -5.65 -7.97
CA VAL A 5 -16.87 -6.86 -8.56
C VAL A 5 -15.42 -6.65 -9.01
N ARG A 6 -15.02 -5.41 -9.35
CA ARG A 6 -13.66 -5.11 -9.78
C ARG A 6 -12.59 -5.50 -8.76
N TYR A 7 -12.91 -5.50 -7.46
CA TYR A 7 -11.95 -5.88 -6.42
C TYR A 7 -11.67 -7.38 -6.38
N TRP A 8 -12.36 -8.17 -7.20
CA TRP A 8 -12.07 -9.58 -7.46
C TRP A 8 -11.36 -9.80 -8.79
N ASP A 9 -10.90 -8.73 -9.46
CA ASP A 9 -10.05 -8.84 -10.64
C ASP A 9 -8.63 -9.31 -10.24
N PRO A 10 -8.19 -10.52 -10.67
CA PRO A 10 -6.87 -11.02 -10.35
C PRO A 10 -5.75 -10.30 -11.09
N VAL A 11 -6.02 -9.63 -12.21
CA VAL A 11 -4.98 -8.97 -13.04
C VAL A 11 -4.22 -7.89 -12.28
N PRO A 12 -4.87 -6.84 -11.72
CA PRO A 12 -4.16 -5.82 -10.93
C PRO A 12 -3.52 -6.41 -9.68
N TYR A 13 -4.21 -7.32 -8.99
CA TYR A 13 -3.68 -7.96 -7.77
C TYR A 13 -2.37 -8.71 -8.03
N ALA A 14 -2.35 -9.58 -9.04
CA ALA A 14 -1.18 -10.35 -9.43
C ALA A 14 -0.05 -9.43 -9.94
N GLY A 15 -0.39 -8.37 -10.67
CA GLY A 15 0.56 -7.34 -11.10
C GLY A 15 1.27 -6.68 -9.92
N PHE A 16 0.52 -6.17 -8.93
CA PHE A 16 1.10 -5.56 -7.74
C PHE A 16 1.88 -6.57 -6.89
N ARG A 17 1.38 -7.81 -6.75
CA ARG A 17 2.10 -8.89 -6.06
C ARG A 17 3.46 -9.14 -6.70
N ARG A 18 3.55 -9.26 -8.04
CA ARG A 18 4.83 -9.44 -8.74
C ARG A 18 5.80 -8.29 -8.51
N LEU A 19 5.33 -7.04 -8.56
CA LEU A 19 6.17 -5.87 -8.28
C LEU A 19 6.74 -5.91 -6.85
N LEU A 20 5.90 -6.26 -5.87
CA LEU A 20 6.31 -6.38 -4.48
C LEU A 20 7.28 -7.55 -4.25
N SER A 21 7.05 -8.70 -4.88
CA SER A 21 7.94 -9.86 -4.80
C SER A 21 9.32 -9.62 -5.44
N GLY A 22 9.41 -8.70 -6.41
CA GLY A 22 10.69 -8.30 -7.00
C GLY A 22 11.57 -7.41 -6.10
N LEU A 23 11.02 -6.90 -4.99
CA LEU A 23 11.72 -6.05 -4.04
C LEU A 23 12.27 -6.86 -2.87
N ASP A 24 13.40 -7.54 -3.09
CA ASP A 24 14.07 -8.34 -2.06
C ASP A 24 14.55 -7.46 -0.88
N PRO A 25 14.05 -7.68 0.35
CA PRO A 25 14.50 -6.93 1.54
C PRO A 25 15.98 -7.13 1.89
N ALA A 26 16.61 -8.22 1.45
CA ALA A 26 18.02 -8.50 1.68
C ALA A 26 18.94 -7.81 0.64
N ALA A 27 18.41 -7.49 -0.54
CA ALA A 27 19.14 -6.78 -1.60
C ALA A 27 19.41 -5.32 -1.24
N ARG A 28 20.32 -4.66 -1.97
CA ARG A 28 20.63 -3.22 -1.79
C ARG A 28 19.36 -2.35 -1.85
N PRO A 29 19.34 -1.17 -1.21
CA PRO A 29 18.20 -0.25 -1.30
C PRO A 29 17.77 -0.01 -2.74
N ALA A 30 16.52 -0.31 -3.05
CA ALA A 30 15.94 -0.27 -4.38
C ALA A 30 14.49 0.18 -4.30
N SER A 31 14.04 0.87 -5.36
CA SER A 31 12.67 1.33 -5.47
C SER A 31 12.10 1.08 -6.86
N VAL A 32 10.78 0.94 -6.93
CA VAL A 32 10.03 0.77 -8.17
C VAL A 32 8.87 1.75 -8.20
N VAL A 33 8.76 2.51 -9.29
CA VAL A 33 7.64 3.41 -9.53
C VAL A 33 6.46 2.61 -10.05
N VAL A 34 5.34 2.66 -9.32
CA VAL A 34 4.05 2.12 -9.79
C VAL A 34 3.31 3.19 -10.59
N ARG A 35 3.39 4.44 -10.11
CA ARG A 35 2.78 5.60 -10.77
C ARG A 35 3.71 6.81 -10.62
N PRO A 36 4.05 7.53 -11.70
CA PRO A 36 4.91 8.71 -11.60
C PRO A 36 4.22 9.82 -10.80
N ALA A 37 5.01 10.60 -10.05
CA ALA A 37 4.58 11.86 -9.47
C ALA A 37 4.93 13.02 -10.42
N GLY A 38 4.59 14.26 -10.03
CA GLY A 38 4.96 15.45 -10.80
C GLY A 38 6.48 15.68 -10.91
N ASP A 39 6.87 16.48 -11.91
CA ASP A 39 8.26 16.82 -12.19
C ASP A 39 8.74 18.01 -11.36
N GLY A 40 9.89 17.87 -10.68
CA GLY A 40 10.53 18.98 -9.96
C GLY A 40 10.91 18.60 -8.53
N ARG A 41 10.58 19.45 -7.56
CA ARG A 41 10.73 19.19 -6.11
C ARG A 41 9.78 18.05 -5.73
N VAL A 42 10.33 16.97 -5.16
CA VAL A 42 9.55 15.76 -4.85
C VAL A 42 9.30 15.67 -3.36
N GLY A 43 8.02 15.66 -2.99
CA GLY A 43 7.57 15.20 -1.69
C GLY A 43 7.44 13.68 -1.66
N VAL A 44 7.72 13.07 -0.51
CA VAL A 44 7.53 11.64 -0.29
C VAL A 44 6.86 11.44 1.05
N LEU A 45 5.73 10.74 1.06
CA LEU A 45 5.03 10.34 2.28
C LEU A 45 5.22 8.83 2.47
N PRO A 46 6.16 8.39 3.33
CA PRO A 46 6.25 7.00 3.76
C PRO A 46 5.08 6.63 4.65
N GLY A 47 4.48 5.46 4.43
CA GLY A 47 3.38 5.00 5.26
C GLY A 47 3.02 3.55 5.06
N SER A 48 2.41 2.95 6.10
CA SER A 48 1.83 1.61 5.97
C SER A 48 0.53 1.60 5.18
N PHE A 49 -0.14 2.74 5.04
CA PHE A 49 -1.43 2.93 4.35
C PHE A 49 -2.44 1.79 4.57
N ASN A 50 -2.66 1.44 5.85
CA ASN A 50 -3.45 0.29 6.25
C ASN A 50 -4.65 0.68 7.14
N PRO A 51 -5.64 1.40 6.61
CA PRO A 51 -5.74 1.87 5.22
C PRO A 51 -5.13 3.28 5.00
N LEU A 52 -5.12 3.75 3.76
CA LEU A 52 -4.99 5.18 3.45
C LEU A 52 -6.15 5.93 4.13
N THR A 53 -5.86 7.02 4.84
CA THR A 53 -6.87 7.82 5.56
C THR A 53 -6.86 9.26 5.10
N ALA A 54 -7.87 10.04 5.50
CA ALA A 54 -7.94 11.45 5.18
C ALA A 54 -6.75 12.24 5.75
N ALA A 55 -6.19 11.84 6.91
CA ALA A 55 -4.97 12.45 7.43
C ALA A 55 -3.77 12.28 6.48
N HIS A 56 -3.61 11.10 5.88
CA HIS A 56 -2.57 10.86 4.88
C HIS A 56 -2.81 11.69 3.62
N ALA A 57 -4.06 11.74 3.15
CA ALA A 57 -4.45 12.54 2.00
C ALA A 57 -4.15 14.04 2.20
N LEU A 58 -4.53 14.59 3.35
CA LEU A 58 -4.26 15.98 3.72
C LEU A 58 -2.75 16.27 3.79
N LEU A 59 -1.97 15.38 4.41
CA LEU A 59 -0.52 15.53 4.51
C LEU A 59 0.17 15.48 3.14
N ALA A 60 -0.28 14.60 2.24
CA ALA A 60 0.25 14.52 0.88
C ALA A 60 -0.15 15.73 0.03
N GLN A 61 -1.37 16.24 0.19
CA GLN A 61 -1.90 17.33 -0.63
C GLN A 61 -1.38 18.71 -0.22
N ALA A 62 -1.17 18.95 1.07
CA ALA A 62 -0.79 20.26 1.59
C ALA A 62 0.49 20.89 0.99
N PRO A 63 1.59 20.16 0.75
CA PRO A 63 2.76 20.77 0.12
C PRO A 63 2.53 21.05 -1.38
N LEU A 64 1.68 20.27 -2.07
CA LEU A 64 1.30 20.53 -3.46
C LEU A 64 0.47 21.81 -3.57
N ASP A 65 -0.57 21.94 -2.73
CA ASP A 65 -1.46 23.12 -2.74
C ASP A 65 -0.74 24.43 -2.45
N ARG A 66 0.43 24.34 -1.80
CA ARG A 66 1.29 25.48 -1.45
C ARG A 66 2.45 25.71 -2.42
N GLY A 67 2.58 24.88 -3.46
CA GLY A 67 3.71 24.93 -4.41
C GLY A 67 5.08 24.62 -3.78
N LEU A 68 5.10 24.01 -2.59
CA LEU A 68 6.34 23.62 -1.92
C LEU A 68 7.02 22.47 -2.65
N VAL A 69 6.22 21.58 -3.23
CA VAL A 69 6.67 20.46 -4.07
C VAL A 69 5.84 20.44 -5.36
N ASP A 70 6.41 19.85 -6.40
CA ASP A 70 5.79 19.72 -7.72
C ASP A 70 5.14 18.33 -7.90
N GLY A 71 5.53 17.35 -7.07
CA GLY A 71 4.95 16.02 -7.01
C GLY A 71 5.07 15.38 -5.64
N VAL A 72 4.17 14.46 -5.29
CA VAL A 72 4.23 13.68 -4.05
C VAL A 72 4.10 12.19 -4.35
N TYR A 73 5.08 11.40 -3.90
CA TYR A 73 4.97 9.96 -3.85
C TYR A 73 4.37 9.49 -2.52
N PHE A 74 3.37 8.62 -2.58
CA PHE A 74 3.12 7.69 -1.48
C PHE A 74 4.17 6.58 -1.56
N LEU A 75 4.98 6.43 -0.51
CA LEU A 75 6.03 5.43 -0.42
C LEU A 75 5.59 4.27 0.49
N LEU A 76 5.53 3.07 -0.09
CA LEU A 76 5.18 1.83 0.62
C LEU A 76 6.39 0.89 0.64
N ALA A 77 6.89 0.62 1.84
CA ALA A 77 7.97 -0.33 2.05
C ALA A 77 7.43 -1.76 2.18
N VAL A 78 8.08 -2.73 1.53
CA VAL A 78 7.76 -4.16 1.71
C VAL A 78 8.09 -4.65 3.12
N ARG A 79 9.05 -3.98 3.78
CA ARG A 79 9.42 -4.19 5.18
C ARG A 79 9.25 -2.88 5.94
N THR A 80 8.38 -2.89 6.95
CA THR A 80 8.27 -1.78 7.90
C THR A 80 8.98 -2.14 9.20
N VAL A 81 9.82 -1.24 9.71
CA VAL A 81 10.43 -1.35 11.04
C VAL A 81 9.32 -1.48 12.10
N ASP A 82 9.50 -2.38 13.07
CA ASP A 82 8.59 -2.69 14.19
C ASP A 82 7.24 -3.38 13.84
N LYS A 83 7.03 -3.87 12.62
CA LYS A 83 5.79 -4.58 12.23
C LYS A 83 6.08 -5.79 11.34
N GLU A 84 6.39 -6.92 11.97
CA GLU A 84 6.73 -8.15 11.24
C GLU A 84 5.51 -8.93 10.72
N ALA A 85 4.28 -8.55 11.10
CA ALA A 85 3.04 -9.06 10.52
C ALA A 85 1.91 -8.02 10.63
N PRO A 86 1.82 -7.03 9.72
CA PRO A 86 0.78 -6.01 9.83
C PRO A 86 -0.61 -6.60 9.54
N GLU A 87 -1.42 -6.78 10.58
CA GLU A 87 -2.84 -7.11 10.50
C GLU A 87 -3.60 -6.15 9.57
N GLY A 88 -4.58 -6.65 8.81
CA GLY A 88 -5.42 -5.83 7.93
C GLY A 88 -5.14 -6.08 6.45
N LEU A 89 -4.98 -5.00 5.67
CA LEU A 89 -4.84 -5.11 4.21
C LEU A 89 -3.51 -5.76 3.81
N THR A 90 -3.55 -6.62 2.79
CA THR A 90 -2.36 -7.12 2.10
C THR A 90 -1.60 -5.97 1.42
N LEU A 91 -0.29 -6.11 1.19
CA LEU A 91 0.48 -5.10 0.46
C LEU A 91 -0.08 -4.85 -0.96
N PRO A 92 -0.43 -5.87 -1.78
CA PRO A 92 -1.07 -5.64 -3.08
C PRO A 92 -2.35 -4.80 -3.00
N ASP A 93 -3.22 -5.04 -2.01
CA ASP A 93 -4.44 -4.25 -1.85
C ASP A 93 -4.15 -2.80 -1.44
N ARG A 94 -3.13 -2.55 -0.63
CA ARG A 94 -2.71 -1.17 -0.28
C ARG A 94 -2.21 -0.42 -1.52
N VAL A 95 -1.44 -1.09 -2.38
CA VAL A 95 -0.99 -0.52 -3.67
C VAL A 95 -2.18 -0.27 -4.58
N TRP A 96 -3.12 -1.21 -4.67
CA TRP A 96 -4.34 -1.05 -5.47
C TRP A 96 -5.15 0.18 -5.03
N ILE A 97 -5.43 0.30 -3.73
CA ILE A 97 -6.16 1.44 -3.17
C ILE A 97 -5.43 2.76 -3.45
N LEU A 98 -4.10 2.79 -3.28
CA LEU A 98 -3.31 3.97 -3.61
C LEU A 98 -3.38 4.29 -5.11
N ASP A 99 -3.32 3.28 -5.98
CA ASP A 99 -3.37 3.47 -7.43
C ASP A 99 -4.70 4.08 -7.86
N GLU A 100 -5.80 3.60 -7.28
CA GLU A 100 -7.13 4.18 -7.49
C GLU A 100 -7.23 5.60 -6.95
N TYR A 101 -6.67 5.87 -5.77
CA TYR A 101 -6.62 7.21 -5.21
C TYR A 101 -5.79 8.17 -6.08
N CYS A 102 -4.67 7.73 -6.65
CA CYS A 102 -3.85 8.60 -7.49
C CYS A 102 -4.43 8.77 -8.91
N ARG A 103 -5.28 7.84 -9.37
CA ARG A 103 -5.92 7.88 -10.69
C ARG A 103 -6.93 9.02 -10.77
N GLY A 104 -6.47 10.17 -11.25
CA GLY A 104 -7.27 11.40 -11.37
C GLY A 104 -6.79 12.54 -10.48
N ARG A 105 -5.67 12.37 -9.77
CA ARG A 105 -5.06 13.42 -8.95
C ARG A 105 -3.64 13.72 -9.46
N PRO A 106 -3.48 14.70 -10.40
CA PRO A 106 -2.18 15.07 -10.93
C PRO A 106 -1.19 15.43 -9.81
N GLY A 107 0.08 15.11 -10.02
CA GLY A 107 1.14 15.33 -9.02
C GLY A 107 1.26 14.22 -7.98
N LEU A 108 0.26 13.35 -7.81
CA LEU A 108 0.33 12.20 -6.89
C LEU A 108 0.81 10.94 -7.60
N GLY A 109 1.87 10.34 -7.05
CA GLY A 109 2.48 9.10 -7.52
C GLY A 109 2.62 8.05 -6.42
N ILE A 110 3.11 6.87 -6.82
CA ILE A 110 3.33 5.73 -5.93
C ILE A 110 4.70 5.15 -6.20
N VAL A 111 5.47 4.96 -5.14
CA VAL A 111 6.76 4.29 -5.18
C VAL A 111 6.79 3.18 -4.13
N LEU A 112 7.31 2.04 -4.51
CA LEU A 112 7.57 0.90 -3.62
C LEU A 112 9.05 0.83 -3.31
N THR A 113 9.42 0.37 -2.13
CA THR A 113 10.81 0.20 -1.73
C THR A 113 11.02 -1.09 -0.94
N ASN A 114 12.23 -1.66 -1.03
CA ASN A 114 12.62 -2.84 -0.26
C ASN A 114 13.09 -2.50 1.18
N ARG A 115 13.18 -1.23 1.56
CA ARG A 115 13.74 -0.76 2.84
C ARG A 115 12.77 0.06 3.66
N GLY A 116 12.92 0.02 4.99
CA GLY A 116 12.00 0.67 5.94
C GLY A 116 12.63 1.74 6.84
N LEU A 117 13.96 1.94 6.79
CA LEU A 117 14.62 3.06 7.45
C LEU A 117 14.67 4.26 6.49
N TYR A 118 14.38 5.46 6.98
CA TYR A 118 14.34 6.68 6.16
C TYR A 118 15.64 6.95 5.39
N VAL A 119 16.80 6.62 5.98
CA VAL A 119 18.09 6.75 5.29
C VAL A 119 18.18 5.82 4.08
N GLU A 120 17.73 4.58 4.21
CA GLU A 120 17.73 3.59 3.14
C GLU A 120 16.64 3.90 2.10
N GLU A 121 15.48 4.41 2.54
CA GLU A 121 14.44 4.92 1.64
C GLU A 121 14.97 6.08 0.79
N ALA A 122 15.70 7.02 1.40
CA ALA A 122 16.34 8.12 0.68
C ALA A 122 17.36 7.59 -0.35
N GLU A 123 18.18 6.61 0.01
CA GLU A 123 19.12 5.97 -0.91
C GLU A 123 18.42 5.27 -2.08
N ALA A 124 17.36 4.51 -1.80
CA ALA A 124 16.56 3.83 -2.82
C ALA A 124 15.88 4.82 -3.78
N LEU A 125 15.44 5.98 -3.27
CA LEU A 125 14.84 7.04 -4.09
C LEU A 125 15.89 7.75 -4.96
N ARG A 126 17.07 8.02 -4.42
CA ARG A 126 18.19 8.64 -5.16
C ARG A 126 18.79 7.73 -6.22
N ALA A 127 18.77 6.41 -5.99
CA ALA A 127 19.17 5.41 -6.97
C ALA A 127 18.09 5.15 -8.05
N GLY A 128 16.86 5.64 -7.84
CA GLY A 128 15.72 5.38 -8.72
C GLY A 128 15.05 6.68 -9.18
N PRO A 129 13.83 6.98 -8.72
CA PRO A 129 12.97 7.99 -9.34
C PRO A 129 13.32 9.46 -9.05
N VAL A 130 14.18 9.73 -8.07
CA VAL A 130 14.48 11.11 -7.63
C VAL A 130 15.96 11.43 -7.87
N PRO A 131 16.34 11.85 -9.09
CA PRO A 131 17.73 12.11 -9.42
C PRO A 131 18.33 13.27 -8.58
N PRO A 132 19.67 13.36 -8.46
CA PRO A 132 20.34 14.27 -7.52
C PRO A 132 20.00 15.75 -7.67
N GLU A 133 19.66 16.19 -8.89
CA GLU A 133 19.27 17.58 -9.20
C GLU A 133 17.90 17.96 -8.64
N LYS A 134 17.05 16.98 -8.30
CA LYS A 134 15.73 17.23 -7.69
C LYS A 134 15.84 17.29 -6.17
N GLU A 135 15.10 18.18 -5.55
CA GLU A 135 14.96 18.18 -4.09
C GLU A 135 14.08 17.01 -3.64
N LEU A 136 14.46 16.38 -2.52
CA LEU A 136 13.73 15.27 -1.90
C LEU A 136 13.26 15.68 -0.51
N TRP A 137 11.95 15.76 -0.33
CA TRP A 137 11.30 16.17 0.92
C TRP A 137 10.45 15.04 1.49
N PHE A 138 10.83 14.49 2.62
CA PHE A 138 9.96 13.57 3.35
C PHE A 138 8.85 14.35 4.08
N LEU A 139 7.62 13.84 4.00
CA LEU A 139 6.43 14.35 4.66
C LEU A 139 6.14 13.46 5.86
N VAL A 140 6.27 13.99 7.07
CA VAL A 140 6.13 13.18 8.29
C VAL A 140 5.31 13.88 9.37
N GLY A 141 4.73 13.09 10.27
CA GLY A 141 4.14 13.61 11.51
C GLY A 141 5.18 13.88 12.59
N PHE A 142 4.79 14.59 13.66
CA PHE A 142 5.68 14.87 14.79
C PHE A 142 6.27 13.60 15.43
N ASP A 143 5.44 12.59 15.70
CA ASP A 143 5.91 11.34 16.30
C ASP A 143 6.99 10.66 15.45
N LYS A 144 6.90 10.81 14.13
CA LYS A 144 7.86 10.24 13.18
C LYS A 144 9.16 11.01 13.15
N ILE A 145 9.15 12.34 13.20
CA ILE A 145 10.41 13.08 13.31
C ILE A 145 11.13 12.78 14.63
N VAL A 146 10.39 12.63 15.73
CA VAL A 146 10.97 12.19 17.02
C VAL A 146 11.59 10.80 16.88
N GLN A 147 10.89 9.85 16.25
CA GLN A 147 11.40 8.50 15.99
C GLN A 147 12.65 8.49 15.11
N ILE A 148 12.70 9.31 14.05
CA ILE A 148 13.85 9.39 13.13
C ILE A 148 15.11 9.85 13.88
N PHE A 149 14.98 10.74 14.86
CA PHE A 149 16.11 11.21 15.65
C PHE A 149 16.40 10.35 16.88
N ASP A 150 15.65 9.26 17.12
CA ASP A 150 15.81 8.40 18.29
C ASP A 150 17.03 7.46 18.11
N PRO A 151 18.04 7.51 18.98
CA PRO A 151 19.27 6.71 18.85
C PRO A 151 19.03 5.20 18.83
N ARG A 152 17.93 4.69 19.39
CA ARG A 152 17.71 3.24 19.48
C ARG A 152 17.58 2.54 18.13
N TYR A 153 17.30 3.29 17.06
CA TYR A 153 17.17 2.75 15.70
C TYR A 153 18.49 2.69 14.93
N TYR A 154 19.59 3.13 15.53
CA TYR A 154 20.88 3.25 14.84
C TYR A 154 22.02 2.66 15.68
N ALA A 155 22.94 1.97 15.02
CA ALA A 155 24.24 1.65 15.61
C ALA A 155 25.09 2.93 15.77
N ASP A 156 25.08 3.79 14.75
CA ASP A 156 25.67 5.14 14.77
C ASP A 156 24.62 6.14 14.26
N ARG A 157 23.97 6.80 15.22
CA ARG A 157 22.91 7.79 14.94
C ARG A 157 23.45 8.99 14.16
N GLU A 158 24.61 9.52 14.53
CA GLU A 158 25.13 10.76 13.95
C GLU A 158 25.52 10.53 12.48
N ALA A 159 26.19 9.42 12.18
CA ALA A 159 26.51 9.04 10.81
C ALA A 159 25.24 8.79 9.97
N ALA A 160 24.25 8.09 10.53
CA ALA A 160 22.98 7.82 9.85
C ALA A 160 22.19 9.10 9.53
N LEU A 161 22.07 10.02 10.50
CA LEU A 161 21.38 11.29 10.30
C LEU A 161 22.13 12.20 9.32
N ARG A 162 23.46 12.28 9.39
CA ARG A 162 24.26 13.02 8.39
C ARG A 162 24.04 12.48 6.99
N ARG A 163 24.03 11.16 6.83
CA ARG A 163 23.74 10.53 5.55
C ARG A 163 22.33 10.87 5.07
N LEU A 164 21.32 10.70 5.92
CA LEU A 164 19.92 11.03 5.60
C LEU A 164 19.77 12.49 5.14
N PHE A 165 20.23 13.45 5.93
CA PHE A 165 20.07 14.87 5.64
C PHE A 165 20.99 15.40 4.52
N THR A 166 21.99 14.63 4.10
CA THR A 166 22.70 14.88 2.84
C THR A 166 21.82 14.55 1.63
N LEU A 167 20.95 13.54 1.76
CA LEU A 167 20.09 13.07 0.67
C LEU A 167 18.73 13.75 0.62
N SER A 168 18.23 14.25 1.76
CA SER A 168 16.86 14.73 1.88
C SER A 168 16.65 15.90 2.84
N ARG A 169 15.42 16.41 2.83
CA ARG A 169 14.84 17.39 3.73
C ARG A 169 13.52 16.85 4.30
N PHE A 170 12.95 17.52 5.29
CA PHE A 170 11.71 17.09 5.93
C PHE A 170 10.71 18.24 6.07
N TYR A 171 9.47 17.96 5.70
CA TYR A 171 8.30 18.70 6.16
C TYR A 171 7.62 17.92 7.28
N VAL A 172 7.46 18.58 8.44
CA VAL A 172 6.87 17.98 9.64
C VAL A 172 5.53 18.63 9.92
N ALA A 173 4.48 17.84 9.95
CA ALA A 173 3.14 18.27 10.33
C ALA A 173 2.79 17.76 11.73
N PRO A 174 2.80 18.63 12.76
CA PRO A 174 2.47 18.23 14.11
C PRO A 174 1.02 17.78 14.28
N ARG A 175 0.78 16.83 15.18
CA ARG A 175 -0.54 16.26 15.48
C ARG A 175 -0.75 16.25 17.00
N SER A 176 -2.01 16.09 17.44
CA SER A 176 -2.34 15.88 18.86
C SER A 176 -1.95 17.05 19.78
N GLY A 177 -2.27 18.28 19.35
CA GLY A 177 -1.98 19.50 20.11
C GLY A 177 -0.55 20.02 20.02
N ARG A 178 0.36 19.30 19.34
CA ARG A 178 1.71 19.79 19.03
C ARG A 178 1.67 20.90 17.98
N THR A 179 2.63 21.81 18.07
CA THR A 179 2.74 23.04 17.27
C THR A 179 4.13 23.18 16.63
N GLY A 180 4.31 24.23 15.83
CA GLY A 180 5.65 24.60 15.33
C GLY A 180 6.64 24.95 16.44
N ALA A 181 6.18 25.44 17.60
CA ALA A 181 7.03 25.74 18.74
C ALA A 181 7.60 24.46 19.37
N ASP A 182 6.78 23.41 19.50
CA ASP A 182 7.25 22.09 19.97
C ASP A 182 8.34 21.53 19.06
N LEU A 183 8.21 21.72 17.75
CA LEU A 183 9.21 21.27 16.78
C LEU A 183 10.50 22.08 16.90
N ALA A 184 10.40 23.40 17.05
CA ALA A 184 11.55 24.26 17.23
C ALA A 184 12.32 23.91 18.52
N GLU A 185 11.61 23.66 19.63
CA GLU A 185 12.22 23.22 20.89
C GLU A 185 12.93 21.87 20.74
N PHE A 186 12.28 20.90 20.07
CA PHE A 186 12.88 19.61 19.78
C PHE A 186 14.17 19.72 18.96
N LEU A 187 14.18 20.59 17.95
CA LEU A 187 15.35 20.80 17.08
C LEU A 187 16.45 21.64 17.74
N ALA A 188 16.13 22.45 18.75
CA ALA A 188 17.11 23.28 19.46
C ALA A 188 18.05 22.49 20.40
N ARG A 189 17.68 21.25 20.73
CA ARG A 189 18.48 20.34 21.57
C ARG A 189 19.88 20.14 20.96
N PRO A 190 20.96 20.11 21.77
CA PRO A 190 22.33 20.03 21.27
C PRO A 190 22.57 18.91 20.26
N GLU A 191 21.97 17.74 20.48
CA GLU A 191 22.08 16.53 19.66
C GLU A 191 21.27 16.56 18.34
N ASN A 192 20.42 17.58 18.16
CA ASN A 192 19.55 17.76 16.98
C ASN A 192 19.89 19.02 16.18
N ARG A 193 20.53 20.02 16.81
CA ARG A 193 20.71 21.37 16.28
C ARG A 193 21.39 21.43 14.92
N SER A 194 22.37 20.55 14.67
CA SER A 194 23.08 20.48 13.39
C SER A 194 22.17 20.09 12.21
N PHE A 195 21.05 19.42 12.49
CA PHE A 195 20.09 18.95 11.47
C PHE A 195 18.87 19.87 11.33
N ALA A 196 18.70 20.83 12.24
CA ALA A 196 17.56 21.76 12.23
C ALA A 196 17.33 22.50 10.89
N PRO A 197 18.36 22.96 10.15
CA PRO A 197 18.16 23.62 8.85
C PRO A 197 17.46 22.75 7.79
N TYR A 198 17.39 21.45 8.00
CA TYR A 198 16.86 20.48 7.04
C TYR A 198 15.43 20.03 7.36
N VAL A 199 14.84 20.57 8.43
CA VAL A 199 13.51 20.21 8.93
C VAL A 199 12.66 21.49 8.99
N GLN A 200 11.53 21.48 8.28
CA GLN A 200 10.61 22.60 8.21
C GLN A 200 9.23 22.20 8.74
N TYR A 201 8.59 23.14 9.42
CA TYR A 201 7.20 22.99 9.87
C TYR A 201 6.26 23.09 8.67
N LEU A 202 5.35 22.13 8.54
CA LEU A 202 4.27 22.13 7.57
C LEU A 202 2.95 22.34 8.31
N PRO A 203 2.38 23.57 8.29
CA PRO A 203 1.08 23.82 8.88
C PRO A 203 0.01 22.98 8.17
N LEU A 204 -0.86 22.30 8.90
CA LEU A 204 -2.02 21.63 8.32
C LEU A 204 -3.33 22.19 8.87
N PRO A 205 -4.44 22.04 8.12
CA PRO A 205 -5.77 22.42 8.61
C PRO A 205 -6.16 21.68 9.91
N PRO A 206 -7.06 22.26 10.75
CA PRO A 206 -7.49 21.67 12.01
C PRO A 206 -7.96 20.21 11.90
N GLU A 207 -8.57 19.83 10.77
CA GLU A 207 -9.08 18.49 10.51
C GLU A 207 -7.98 17.43 10.60
N TYR A 208 -6.73 17.76 10.23
CA TYR A 208 -5.60 16.84 10.35
C TYR A 208 -5.34 16.39 11.79
N HIS A 209 -5.70 17.21 12.77
CA HIS A 209 -5.50 16.92 14.19
C HIS A 209 -6.55 15.96 14.75
N ASP A 210 -7.61 15.63 14.02
CA ASP A 210 -8.65 14.71 14.48
C ASP A 210 -8.08 13.28 14.67
N PRO A 211 -8.10 12.72 15.91
CA PRO A 211 -7.60 11.38 16.20
C PRO A 211 -8.35 10.26 15.45
N HIS A 212 -9.61 10.49 15.06
CA HIS A 212 -10.44 9.54 14.33
C HIS A 212 -9.96 9.32 12.88
N LEU A 213 -9.11 10.20 12.35
CA LEU A 213 -8.49 10.02 11.03
C LEU A 213 -7.27 9.09 11.04
N SER A 214 -6.91 8.50 12.18
CA SER A 214 -5.83 7.51 12.25
C SER A 214 -6.26 6.18 11.63
N ALA A 215 -5.31 5.47 11.00
CA ALA A 215 -5.58 4.15 10.43
C ALA A 215 -6.09 3.16 11.48
N SER A 216 -5.55 3.21 12.71
CA SER A 216 -6.02 2.36 13.82
C SER A 216 -7.47 2.66 14.22
N ALA A 217 -7.86 3.93 14.31
CA ALA A 217 -9.25 4.29 14.58
C ALA A 217 -10.20 3.83 13.46
N VAL A 218 -9.78 3.94 12.19
CA VAL A 218 -10.55 3.43 11.04
C VAL A 218 -10.73 1.91 11.16
N ARG A 219 -9.67 1.15 11.44
CA ARG A 219 -9.77 -0.31 11.60
C ARG A 219 -10.71 -0.70 12.76
N GLN A 220 -10.61 -0.02 13.89
CA GLN A 220 -11.50 -0.25 15.04
C GLN A 220 -12.96 0.05 14.70
N ALA A 221 -13.23 1.16 14.02
CA ALA A 221 -14.58 1.50 13.58
C ALA A 221 -15.15 0.47 12.59
N CYS A 222 -14.32 -0.01 11.65
CA CYS A 222 -14.70 -1.04 10.69
C CYS A 222 -15.04 -2.36 11.39
N ALA A 223 -14.25 -2.73 12.41
CA ALA A 223 -14.52 -3.90 13.23
C ALA A 223 -15.86 -3.78 13.98
N ALA A 224 -16.23 -2.56 14.38
CA ALA A 224 -17.53 -2.22 14.96
C ALA A 224 -18.65 -2.05 13.91
N GLY A 225 -18.39 -2.34 12.63
CA GLY A 225 -19.40 -2.31 11.56
C GLY A 225 -19.63 -0.95 10.90
N SER A 226 -18.77 0.04 11.13
CA SER A 226 -18.91 1.40 10.59
C SER A 226 -17.64 1.89 9.90
N VAL A 227 -17.78 2.72 8.86
CA VAL A 227 -16.65 3.47 8.29
C VAL A 227 -16.95 4.96 8.52
N PRO A 228 -16.28 5.63 9.46
CA PRO A 228 -16.65 6.99 9.86
C PRO A 228 -16.66 7.94 8.65
N PRO A 229 -17.70 8.77 8.48
CA PRO A 229 -17.76 9.75 7.38
C PRO A 229 -16.51 10.62 7.37
N GLY A 230 -15.94 10.85 6.18
CA GLY A 230 -14.74 11.67 6.01
C GLY A 230 -13.42 11.06 6.53
N ALA A 231 -13.42 9.91 7.23
CA ALA A 231 -12.18 9.35 7.79
C ALA A 231 -11.22 8.78 6.74
N VAL A 232 -11.74 8.39 5.58
CA VAL A 232 -10.97 7.84 4.46
C VAL A 232 -11.45 8.40 3.13
N PRO A 233 -10.57 8.50 2.11
CA PRO A 233 -10.97 8.77 0.74
C PRO A 233 -12.06 7.82 0.22
N VAL A 234 -12.81 8.26 -0.80
CA VAL A 234 -13.95 7.49 -1.34
C VAL A 234 -13.53 6.15 -1.92
N GLU A 235 -12.34 6.06 -2.51
CA GLU A 235 -11.76 4.85 -3.08
C GLU A 235 -11.51 3.79 -1.99
N VAL A 236 -10.96 4.24 -0.85
CA VAL A 236 -10.73 3.39 0.33
C VAL A 236 -12.07 2.92 0.91
N ARG A 237 -13.06 3.82 1.02
CA ARG A 237 -14.40 3.48 1.50
C ARG A 237 -15.03 2.39 0.62
N ARG A 238 -15.03 2.57 -0.70
CA ARG A 238 -15.57 1.59 -1.66
C ARG A 238 -14.88 0.24 -1.52
N PHE A 239 -13.57 0.22 -1.38
CA PHE A 239 -12.82 -1.02 -1.15
C PHE A 239 -13.24 -1.73 0.14
N ILE A 240 -13.31 -1.00 1.27
CA ILE A 240 -13.68 -1.58 2.58
C ILE A 240 -15.13 -2.10 2.55
N GLU A 241 -16.05 -1.31 1.99
CA GLU A 241 -17.47 -1.68 1.92
C GLU A 241 -17.70 -2.89 1.02
N ALA A 242 -16.99 -2.99 -0.11
CA ALA A 242 -17.10 -4.11 -1.04
C ALA A 242 -16.48 -5.39 -0.46
N THR A 243 -15.24 -5.32 0.05
CA THR A 243 -14.47 -6.51 0.42
C THR A 243 -14.69 -6.98 1.86
N GLY A 244 -15.29 -6.12 2.70
CA GLY A 244 -15.41 -6.38 4.13
C GLY A 244 -14.10 -6.26 4.89
N ALA A 245 -13.05 -5.64 4.33
CA ALA A 245 -11.77 -5.44 4.99
C ALA A 245 -11.93 -4.86 6.41
N PHE A 246 -11.11 -5.36 7.34
CA PHE A 246 -11.10 -5.02 8.77
C PHE A 246 -12.35 -5.42 9.58
N ARG A 247 -13.34 -6.08 8.98
CA ARG A 247 -14.45 -6.66 9.73
C ARG A 247 -14.01 -7.97 10.38
N PRO A 248 -14.46 -8.29 11.60
CA PRO A 248 -14.13 -9.55 12.23
C PRO A 248 -14.75 -10.72 11.44
N PRO A 249 -14.10 -11.90 11.47
CA PRO A 249 -14.69 -13.12 10.96
C PRO A 249 -16.03 -13.42 11.66
N ARG A 250 -16.97 -14.01 10.92
CA ARG A 250 -18.33 -14.29 11.41
C ARG A 250 -18.52 -15.79 11.64
N PRO A 251 -19.08 -16.21 12.79
CA PRO A 251 -19.47 -17.59 12.95
C PRO A 251 -20.64 -17.93 12.03
N THR A 252 -20.64 -19.15 11.51
CA THR A 252 -21.75 -19.76 10.78
C THR A 252 -22.60 -20.62 11.73
N PRO A 253 -23.86 -20.92 11.40
CA PRO A 253 -24.71 -21.79 12.23
C PRO A 253 -24.11 -23.16 12.54
N ASP A 254 -23.25 -23.67 11.65
CA ASP A 254 -22.60 -24.97 11.78
C ASP A 254 -21.24 -24.92 12.52
N GLY A 255 -20.91 -23.78 13.14
CA GLY A 255 -19.69 -23.60 13.94
C GLY A 255 -18.42 -23.26 13.17
N ASP A 256 -18.49 -23.15 11.83
CA ASP A 256 -17.39 -22.65 10.99
C ASP A 256 -17.26 -21.11 11.10
N VAL A 257 -16.11 -20.55 10.72
CA VAL A 257 -15.82 -19.11 10.79
C VAL A 257 -15.50 -18.58 9.40
N VAL A 258 -16.24 -17.54 8.97
CA VAL A 258 -16.12 -16.92 7.65
C VAL A 258 -15.50 -15.53 7.78
N ASP A 259 -14.27 -15.39 7.32
CA ASP A 259 -13.61 -14.10 7.08
C ASP A 259 -13.81 -13.69 5.62
N LEU A 260 -14.69 -12.73 5.36
CA LEU A 260 -15.02 -12.27 4.00
C LEU A 260 -13.79 -11.75 3.25
N TYR A 261 -12.96 -10.95 3.93
CA TYR A 261 -11.77 -10.37 3.35
C TYR A 261 -10.68 -11.44 3.19
N GLY A 262 -10.48 -12.27 4.20
CA GLY A 262 -9.53 -13.39 4.17
C GLY A 262 -9.82 -14.38 3.04
N LEU A 263 -11.09 -14.73 2.80
CA LEU A 263 -11.48 -15.60 1.68
C LEU A 263 -11.21 -14.95 0.32
N ARG A 264 -11.47 -13.65 0.19
CA ARG A 264 -11.12 -12.90 -1.04
C ARG A 264 -9.61 -12.95 -1.28
N VAL A 265 -8.81 -12.64 -0.27
CA VAL A 265 -7.35 -12.65 -0.36
C VAL A 265 -6.85 -14.04 -0.74
N GLY A 266 -7.30 -15.08 -0.02
CA GLY A 266 -6.89 -16.46 -0.31
C GLY A 266 -7.20 -16.88 -1.75
N LEU A 267 -8.38 -16.53 -2.26
CA LEU A 267 -8.76 -16.82 -3.64
C LEU A 267 -7.87 -16.08 -4.66
N LEU A 268 -7.64 -14.78 -4.46
CA LEU A 268 -6.78 -14.00 -5.35
C LEU A 268 -5.32 -14.45 -5.30
N GLU A 269 -4.81 -14.81 -4.12
CA GLU A 269 -3.46 -15.35 -3.93
C GLU A 269 -3.28 -16.70 -4.64
N LEU A 270 -4.30 -17.58 -4.57
CA LEU A 270 -4.29 -18.86 -5.26
C LEU A 270 -4.32 -18.70 -6.78
N ILE A 271 -5.17 -17.80 -7.29
CA ILE A 271 -5.23 -17.49 -8.74
C ILE A 271 -3.93 -16.85 -9.21
N ALA A 272 -3.39 -15.88 -8.46
CA ALA A 272 -2.17 -15.15 -8.80
C ALA A 272 -0.90 -15.99 -8.69
N ALA A 273 -0.96 -17.18 -8.08
CA ALA A 273 0.15 -18.13 -8.07
C ALA A 273 0.30 -18.87 -9.41
N GLY A 274 -0.76 -18.92 -10.23
CA GLY A 274 -0.71 -19.41 -11.60
C GLY A 274 -0.32 -18.33 -12.63
N ASP A 275 -0.25 -18.74 -13.89
CA ASP A 275 0.07 -17.87 -15.02
C ASP A 275 -1.19 -17.31 -15.70
N PRO A 276 -1.11 -16.13 -16.35
CA PRO A 276 -2.21 -15.61 -17.16
C PRO A 276 -2.48 -16.50 -18.40
N PRO A 277 -3.71 -16.47 -18.98
CA PRO A 277 -4.78 -15.55 -18.67
C PRO A 277 -5.55 -15.91 -17.39
N TYR A 278 -5.82 -14.91 -16.56
CA TYR A 278 -6.59 -15.10 -15.34
C TYR A 278 -8.11 -15.10 -15.61
N PRO A 279 -8.92 -15.76 -14.76
CA PRO A 279 -10.37 -15.72 -14.87
C PRO A 279 -10.93 -14.29 -14.76
N PRO A 280 -12.03 -13.96 -15.46
CA PRO A 280 -12.67 -12.65 -15.34
C PRO A 280 -13.15 -12.35 -13.91
N ALA A 281 -13.10 -11.08 -13.50
CA ALA A 281 -13.50 -10.64 -12.15
C ALA A 281 -14.89 -11.13 -11.72
N GLY A 282 -15.88 -11.14 -12.63
CA GLY A 282 -17.23 -11.65 -12.34
C GLY A 282 -17.28 -13.15 -12.05
N THR A 283 -16.38 -13.93 -12.64
CA THR A 283 -16.22 -15.36 -12.34
C THR A 283 -15.59 -15.55 -10.97
N VAL A 284 -14.52 -14.82 -10.67
CA VAL A 284 -13.86 -14.85 -9.36
C VAL A 284 -14.81 -14.42 -8.24
N PHE A 285 -15.63 -13.39 -8.49
CA PHE A 285 -16.65 -12.93 -7.56
C PHE A 285 -17.70 -14.01 -7.26
N ARG A 286 -18.22 -14.71 -8.29
CA ARG A 286 -19.18 -15.83 -8.08
C ARG A 286 -18.60 -16.96 -7.24
N VAL A 287 -17.34 -17.33 -7.49
CA VAL A 287 -16.64 -18.35 -6.67
C VAL A 287 -16.48 -17.86 -5.23
N TRP A 288 -16.16 -16.59 -5.04
CA TRP A 288 -16.10 -15.99 -3.71
C TRP A 288 -17.47 -15.95 -3.02
N GLU A 289 -18.56 -15.62 -3.70
CA GLU A 289 -19.91 -15.69 -3.12
C GLU A 289 -20.21 -17.10 -2.60
N GLY A 290 -19.86 -18.13 -3.38
CA GLY A 290 -19.94 -19.52 -2.96
C GLY A 290 -19.10 -19.84 -1.72
N LEU A 291 -17.87 -19.31 -1.63
CA LEU A 291 -17.02 -19.44 -0.44
C LEU A 291 -17.66 -18.83 0.81
N THR A 292 -18.50 -17.81 0.67
CA THR A 292 -19.18 -17.16 1.81
C THR A 292 -20.47 -17.87 2.25
N ALA A 293 -20.96 -18.84 1.49
CA ALA A 293 -22.21 -19.54 1.79
C ALA A 293 -22.10 -20.34 3.11
N ALA A 294 -23.15 -20.25 3.93
CA ALA A 294 -23.28 -20.95 5.21
C ALA A 294 -23.96 -22.32 5.05
N ASP A 295 -23.63 -23.04 3.98
CA ASP A 295 -24.19 -24.34 3.63
C ASP A 295 -23.08 -25.37 3.34
N PRO A 296 -23.41 -26.66 3.10
CA PRO A 296 -22.41 -27.67 2.80
C PRO A 296 -21.52 -27.37 1.58
N SER A 297 -22.04 -26.68 0.56
CA SER A 297 -21.27 -26.30 -0.63
C SER A 297 -20.23 -25.23 -0.31
N GLY A 298 -20.58 -24.24 0.50
CA GLY A 298 -19.65 -23.23 0.98
C GLY A 298 -18.54 -23.81 1.86
N ARG A 299 -18.87 -24.77 2.74
CA ARG A 299 -17.86 -25.51 3.51
C ARG A 299 -16.89 -26.25 2.60
N ARG A 300 -17.42 -26.99 1.62
CA ARG A 300 -16.59 -27.72 0.65
C ARG A 300 -15.69 -26.78 -0.15
N ALA A 301 -16.20 -25.63 -0.59
CA ALA A 301 -15.43 -24.61 -1.27
C ALA A 301 -14.26 -24.09 -0.39
N ARG A 302 -14.52 -23.82 0.89
CA ARG A 302 -13.49 -23.38 1.85
C ARG A 302 -12.45 -24.46 2.15
N GLU A 303 -12.81 -25.74 2.11
CA GLU A 303 -11.85 -26.86 2.17
C GLU A 303 -10.94 -26.89 0.94
N LEU A 304 -11.51 -26.77 -0.26
CA LEU A 304 -10.76 -26.76 -1.53
C LEU A 304 -9.78 -25.57 -1.58
N LEU A 305 -10.23 -24.39 -1.15
CA LEU A 305 -9.36 -23.21 -1.05
C LEU A 305 -8.17 -23.46 -0.11
N ARG A 306 -8.42 -24.03 1.08
CA ARG A 306 -7.34 -24.37 2.04
C ARG A 306 -6.40 -25.45 1.53
N ALA A 307 -6.89 -26.35 0.68
CA ALA A 307 -6.09 -27.38 0.02
C ALA A 307 -5.29 -26.86 -1.18
N GLY A 308 -5.54 -25.62 -1.63
CA GLY A 308 -4.95 -25.06 -2.84
C GLY A 308 -5.50 -25.68 -4.13
N ASP A 309 -6.65 -26.35 -4.08
CA ASP A 309 -7.27 -27.02 -5.23
C ASP A 309 -8.14 -26.03 -6.02
N LEU A 310 -7.49 -25.21 -6.86
CA LEU A 310 -8.16 -24.19 -7.67
C LEU A 310 -9.12 -24.82 -8.70
N ALA A 311 -8.73 -25.93 -9.33
CA ALA A 311 -9.53 -26.63 -10.32
C ALA A 311 -10.80 -27.22 -9.70
N GLY A 312 -10.68 -27.91 -8.57
CA GLY A 312 -11.82 -28.42 -7.82
C GLY A 312 -12.74 -27.31 -7.31
N LEU A 313 -12.16 -26.19 -6.84
CA LEU A 313 -12.93 -25.02 -6.40
C LEU A 313 -13.77 -24.41 -7.52
N PHE A 314 -13.18 -24.23 -8.71
CA PHE A 314 -13.89 -23.67 -9.87
C PHE A 314 -14.92 -24.66 -10.43
N GLY A 315 -14.57 -25.95 -10.48
CA GLY A 315 -15.46 -27.03 -10.90
C GLY A 315 -16.73 -27.14 -10.04
N LEU A 316 -16.62 -26.88 -8.72
CA LEU A 316 -17.77 -26.88 -7.81
C LEU A 316 -18.86 -25.87 -8.22
N PHE A 317 -18.48 -24.78 -8.87
CA PHE A 317 -19.39 -23.71 -9.31
C PHE A 317 -19.63 -23.73 -10.83
N GLY A 318 -19.32 -24.85 -11.50
CA GLY A 318 -19.53 -25.00 -12.95
C GLY A 318 -18.69 -24.04 -13.79
N VAL A 319 -17.50 -23.68 -13.31
CA VAL A 319 -16.57 -22.82 -14.01
C VAL A 319 -15.40 -23.66 -14.50
N GLU A 320 -15.19 -23.70 -15.82
CA GLU A 320 -13.98 -24.27 -16.41
C GLU A 320 -12.86 -23.22 -16.41
N LEU A 321 -11.68 -23.62 -15.93
CA LEU A 321 -10.47 -22.79 -16.04
C LEU A 321 -9.92 -22.88 -17.48
N PRO A 322 -9.26 -21.82 -17.98
CA PRO A 322 -8.47 -21.95 -19.20
C PRO A 322 -7.46 -23.08 -19.03
N PRO A 323 -7.19 -23.90 -20.07
CA PRO A 323 -6.14 -24.91 -19.98
C PRO A 323 -4.79 -24.25 -19.67
N ASP A 324 -4.03 -24.83 -18.75
CA ASP A 324 -2.66 -24.40 -18.45
C ASP A 324 -1.85 -24.38 -19.74
N GLY A 325 -1.08 -23.30 -19.93
CA GLY A 325 -0.41 -22.95 -21.17
C GLY A 325 0.21 -24.14 -21.91
N GLN A 326 -0.43 -24.56 -23.00
CA GLN A 326 0.28 -25.23 -24.06
C GLN A 326 1.16 -24.18 -24.73
N GLU A 327 2.47 -24.36 -24.64
CA GLU A 327 3.42 -23.74 -25.55
C GLU A 327 2.87 -23.84 -26.96
N GLN A 328 2.60 -22.70 -27.60
CA GLN A 328 2.49 -22.66 -29.06
C GLN A 328 3.90 -22.91 -29.62
N SER A 329 4.28 -24.18 -29.63
CA SER A 329 5.45 -24.64 -30.37
C SER A 329 5.13 -24.60 -31.87
N GLN A 330 5.86 -23.73 -32.57
CA GLN A 330 6.32 -23.89 -33.94
C GLN A 330 5.27 -24.09 -35.05
N GLY A 331 4.79 -22.98 -35.61
CA GLY A 331 4.55 -22.90 -37.05
C GLY A 331 5.85 -22.47 -37.74
N GLY A 332 6.54 -23.43 -38.38
CA GLY A 332 7.82 -23.20 -39.06
C GLY A 332 7.74 -22.22 -40.25
N PRO A 333 8.90 -21.72 -40.73
CA PRO A 333 8.95 -20.78 -41.85
C PRO A 333 8.64 -21.52 -43.15
N GLY A 334 7.46 -21.28 -43.71
CA GLY A 334 7.09 -21.71 -45.06
C GLY A 334 7.76 -20.83 -46.12
N GLU A 335 8.72 -21.44 -46.82
CA GLU A 335 9.04 -21.32 -48.25
C GLU A 335 9.06 -19.93 -48.91
N GLY A 336 10.26 -19.54 -49.37
CA GLY A 336 10.49 -18.39 -50.24
C GLY A 336 9.91 -18.57 -51.66
N PRO A 337 9.76 -17.48 -52.42
CA PRO A 337 9.14 -17.54 -53.74
C PRO A 337 10.15 -18.03 -54.80
N PRO A 338 9.69 -18.73 -55.85
CA PRO A 338 10.54 -19.06 -56.98
C PRO A 338 10.64 -17.86 -57.94
N VAL A 339 11.89 -17.57 -58.32
CA VAL A 339 12.41 -16.86 -59.51
C VAL A 339 11.79 -15.51 -59.87
#